data_AF-A0A928Y0X3-F1
#
_entry.id   AF-A0A928Y0X3-F1
#
_cell.length_a   1.000
_cell.length_b   1.000
_cell.length_c   1.000
_cell.angle_alpha   90.00
_cell.angle_beta   90.00
_cell.angle_gamma   90.00
#
_symmetry.space_group_name_H-M   'P 1'
#
loop_
_entity.id
_entity.type
_entity.pdbx_description
1 polymer ?
#
loop_
_entity_poly.entity_id
_entity_poly.type
_entity_poly.pdbx_seq_one_letter_code
_entity_poly.pdbx_strand_id
1 'polypeptide(L)'
;MPRAFILLFVLPVLMALGGLACGGESKDEQATPSAPASAPASDEEYLKVICAGTKGFSDALISQTTAEGIAKSITDFIASLKATTPPADLDSFHQALIRYLEESVSDPTSLVTRKRPQPPEKVRERLAAKEATVSECTKAHYFVVE
;
A
#
# COMPACT_ATOMS: atom_id res chain seq x y z
N MET A 1 -39.73 20.77 -33.03
CA MET A 1 -39.44 21.33 -34.37
C MET A 1 -37.92 21.31 -34.58
N PRO A 2 -37.39 20.54 -35.54
CA PRO A 2 -35.95 20.47 -35.83
C PRO A 2 -35.59 21.37 -37.02
N ARG A 3 -34.63 22.29 -36.86
CA ARG A 3 -34.00 23.12 -37.92
C ARG A 3 -32.68 23.65 -37.33
N ALA A 4 -31.50 23.67 -37.93
CA ALA A 4 -30.94 23.34 -39.26
C ALA A 4 -29.42 23.13 -39.01
N PHE A 5 -28.72 22.13 -39.57
CA PHE A 5 -28.13 22.05 -40.92
C PHE A 5 -27.37 23.31 -41.39
N ILE A 6 -26.05 23.18 -41.64
CA ILE A 6 -25.12 23.86 -42.59
C ILE A 6 -23.70 23.71 -41.99
N LEU A 7 -22.87 22.77 -42.47
CA LEU A 7 -22.05 22.76 -43.70
C LEU A 7 -20.64 23.39 -43.51
N LEU A 8 -19.63 22.53 -43.65
CA LEU A 8 -18.53 22.65 -44.61
C LEU A 8 -17.44 23.72 -44.38
N PHE A 9 -16.29 23.30 -43.86
CA PHE A 9 -14.95 23.87 -44.19
C PHE A 9 -13.92 22.74 -43.96
N VAL A 10 -13.60 21.95 -44.98
CA VAL A 10 -12.51 22.16 -45.96
C VAL A 10 -11.15 22.31 -45.30
N LEU A 11 -10.40 21.20 -45.39
CA LEU A 11 -8.96 21.01 -45.17
C LEU A 11 -8.10 22.12 -45.79
N PRO A 12 -6.89 22.34 -45.26
CA PRO A 12 -5.75 22.06 -46.12
C PRO A 12 -4.65 21.25 -45.43
N VAL A 13 -4.21 20.25 -46.19
CA VAL A 13 -2.92 19.57 -46.10
C VAL A 13 -1.80 20.61 -46.20
N LEU A 14 -0.82 20.57 -45.29
CA LEU A 14 0.54 20.99 -45.61
C LEU A 14 1.54 19.99 -45.03
N MET A 15 2.35 19.46 -45.94
CA MET A 15 3.46 18.53 -45.75
C MET A 15 4.53 19.06 -44.79
N ALA A 16 5.11 18.14 -44.02
CA ALA A 16 6.55 18.12 -43.77
C ALA A 16 7.04 16.66 -43.81
N LEU A 17 7.52 16.27 -44.99
CA LEU A 17 8.40 15.10 -45.17
C LEU A 17 9.78 15.45 -44.62
N GLY A 18 10.43 14.50 -43.94
CA GLY A 18 11.88 14.53 -43.75
C GLY A 18 12.39 13.62 -42.64
N GLY A 19 12.64 12.34 -42.97
CA GLY A 19 13.32 11.43 -42.04
C GLY A 19 13.18 9.94 -42.38
N LEU A 20 13.47 9.54 -43.63
CA LEU A 20 13.72 8.14 -43.98
C LEU A 20 15.17 7.80 -43.59
N ALA A 21 15.34 7.13 -42.46
CA ALA A 21 16.44 6.20 -42.24
C ALA A 21 15.85 4.80 -42.04
N CYS A 22 16.19 3.93 -42.96
CA CYS A 22 15.73 2.57 -43.15
C CYS A 22 16.35 1.64 -42.11
N GLY A 23 15.56 0.73 -41.51
CA GLY A 23 16.12 -0.48 -40.89
C GLY A 23 15.30 -1.07 -39.76
N GLY A 24 14.48 -2.09 -40.08
CA GLY A 24 14.11 -3.14 -39.13
C GLY A 24 12.67 -3.09 -38.63
N GLU A 25 11.83 -3.88 -39.27
CA GLU A 25 10.54 -4.33 -38.76
C GLU A 25 10.77 -5.28 -37.57
N SER A 26 10.32 -4.88 -36.38
CA SER A 26 9.97 -5.79 -35.28
C SER A 26 8.84 -5.16 -34.47
N LYS A 27 7.73 -5.89 -34.40
CA LYS A 27 6.70 -5.75 -33.36
C LYS A 27 7.39 -5.90 -32.02
N ASP A 28 7.50 -4.83 -31.24
CA ASP A 28 7.83 -4.96 -29.84
C ASP A 28 6.96 -4.02 -29.02
N GLU A 29 6.32 -4.64 -28.04
CA GLU A 29 5.38 -4.10 -27.10
C GLU A 29 5.94 -2.82 -26.48
N GLN A 30 5.14 -1.76 -26.53
CA GLN A 30 5.44 -0.50 -25.87
C GLN A 30 5.42 -0.75 -24.36
N ALA A 31 6.57 -1.15 -23.83
CA ALA A 31 6.84 -1.24 -22.41
C ALA A 31 6.65 0.15 -21.82
N THR A 32 5.49 0.36 -21.21
CA THR A 32 5.26 1.47 -20.27
C THR A 32 6.45 1.53 -19.31
N PRO A 33 7.04 2.71 -19.05
CA PRO A 33 8.12 2.82 -18.07
C PRO A 33 7.54 2.44 -16.71
N SER A 34 7.84 1.22 -16.24
CA SER A 34 7.58 0.83 -14.86
C SER A 34 8.38 1.78 -13.98
N ALA A 35 7.69 2.56 -13.16
CA ALA A 35 8.32 3.38 -12.13
C ALA A 35 9.33 2.51 -11.34
N PRO A 36 10.50 3.05 -10.96
CA PRO A 36 11.48 2.28 -10.21
C PRO A 36 10.81 1.72 -8.97
N ALA A 37 10.86 0.41 -8.80
CA ALA A 37 10.38 -0.23 -7.58
C ALA A 37 11.13 0.40 -6.40
N SER A 38 10.39 1.02 -5.48
CA SER A 38 10.96 1.57 -4.26
C SER A 38 11.78 0.49 -3.56
N ALA A 39 12.96 0.84 -3.06
CA ALA A 39 13.79 -0.10 -2.34
C ALA A 39 13.01 -0.68 -1.13
N PRO A 40 13.17 -1.98 -0.81
CA PRO A 40 12.58 -2.56 0.38
C PRO A 40 13.00 -1.79 1.63
N ALA A 41 12.05 -1.57 2.53
CA ALA A 41 12.30 -0.95 3.83
C ALA A 41 13.26 -1.81 4.66
N SER A 42 14.04 -1.16 5.52
CA SER A 42 14.73 -1.85 6.61
C SER A 42 13.74 -2.44 7.62
N ASP A 43 14.17 -3.41 8.44
CA ASP A 43 13.33 -3.96 9.51
C ASP A 43 12.83 -2.83 10.45
N GLU A 44 13.70 -1.87 10.77
CA GLU A 44 13.40 -0.75 11.66
C GLU A 44 12.35 0.20 11.04
N GLU A 45 12.47 0.53 9.75
CA GLU A 45 11.47 1.33 9.04
C GLU A 45 10.13 0.59 8.93
N TYR A 46 10.18 -0.71 8.67
CA TYR A 46 8.97 -1.54 8.62
C TYR A 46 8.28 -1.64 9.99
N LEU A 47 9.07 -1.79 11.06
CA LEU A 47 8.58 -1.78 12.44
C LEU A 47 7.93 -0.46 12.82
N LYS A 48 8.49 0.69 12.39
CA LYS A 48 7.85 2.00 12.61
C LYS A 48 6.44 2.04 12.07
N VAL A 49 6.23 1.56 10.85
CA VAL A 49 4.90 1.53 10.20
C VAL A 49 3.94 0.63 10.98
N ILE A 50 4.37 -0.59 11.32
CA ILE A 50 3.53 -1.55 12.05
C ILE A 50 3.17 -1.03 13.44
N CYS A 51 4.16 -0.56 14.19
CA CYS A 51 3.97 -0.11 15.56
C CYS A 51 3.14 1.18 15.62
N ALA A 52 3.38 2.15 14.72
CA ALA A 52 2.59 3.37 14.65
C ALA A 52 1.13 3.07 14.30
N GLY A 53 0.88 2.22 13.30
CA GLY A 53 -0.49 1.84 12.92
C GLY A 53 -1.23 1.08 14.01
N THR A 54 -0.54 0.17 14.70
CA THR A 54 -1.11 -0.58 15.83
C THR A 54 -1.42 0.32 17.01
N LYS A 55 -0.51 1.25 17.33
CA LYS A 55 -0.74 2.25 18.36
C LYS A 55 -1.93 3.13 17.98
N GLY A 56 -2.01 3.60 16.74
CA GLY A 56 -3.13 4.41 16.25
C GLY A 56 -4.47 3.69 16.36
N PHE A 57 -4.52 2.39 16.07
CA PHE A 57 -5.71 1.58 16.29
C PHE A 57 -6.06 1.44 17.78
N SER A 58 -5.09 1.11 18.65
CA SER A 58 -5.30 1.01 20.09
C SER A 58 -5.77 2.33 20.71
N ASP A 59 -5.17 3.46 20.30
CA ASP A 59 -5.57 4.79 20.73
C ASP A 59 -7.01 5.10 20.25
N ALA A 60 -7.37 4.68 19.02
CA ALA A 60 -8.71 4.85 18.50
C ALA A 60 -9.76 4.05 19.29
N LEU A 61 -9.45 2.82 19.70
CA LEU A 61 -10.34 2.01 20.55
C LEU A 61 -10.68 2.69 21.89
N ILE A 62 -9.76 3.49 22.42
CA ILE A 62 -9.92 4.20 23.70
C ILE A 62 -10.59 5.57 23.49
N SER A 63 -10.21 6.28 22.43
CA SER A 63 -10.58 7.69 22.24
C SER A 63 -11.82 7.91 21.36
N GLN A 64 -12.15 6.96 20.47
CA GLN A 64 -13.27 7.09 19.56
C GLN A 64 -14.53 6.46 20.16
N THR A 65 -15.66 7.13 19.99
CA THR A 65 -16.97 6.67 20.48
C THR A 65 -17.80 6.01 19.39
N THR A 66 -17.30 5.97 18.14
CA THR A 66 -18.02 5.43 16.98
C THR A 66 -17.17 4.41 16.24
N ALA A 67 -17.84 3.44 15.61
CA ALA A 67 -17.19 2.45 14.75
C ALA A 67 -16.47 3.13 13.58
N GLU A 68 -17.03 4.19 13.00
CA GLU A 68 -16.43 4.94 11.89
C GLU A 68 -15.07 5.56 12.26
N GLY A 69 -14.95 6.13 13.47
CA GLY A 69 -13.68 6.67 13.96
C GLY A 69 -12.59 5.60 14.10
N ILE A 70 -12.98 4.39 14.52
CA ILE A 70 -12.06 3.24 14.62
C ILE A 70 -11.73 2.71 13.21
N ALA A 71 -12.71 2.60 12.31
CA ALA A 71 -12.49 2.18 10.92
C ALA A 71 -11.53 3.12 10.18
N LYS A 72 -11.57 4.42 10.50
CA LYS A 72 -10.62 5.39 9.97
C LYS A 72 -9.17 5.07 10.34
N SER A 73 -8.89 4.73 11.60
CA SER A 73 -7.52 4.40 12.03
C SER A 73 -7.01 3.12 11.34
N ILE A 74 -7.88 2.14 11.12
CA ILE A 74 -7.57 0.93 10.33
C ILE A 74 -7.24 1.31 8.88
N THR A 75 -8.04 2.18 8.27
CA THR A 75 -7.84 2.62 6.87
C THR A 75 -6.52 3.39 6.70
N ASP A 76 -6.20 4.27 7.64
CA ASP A 76 -4.93 5.02 7.66
C ASP A 76 -3.73 4.07 7.85
N PHE A 77 -3.89 3.02 8.64
CA PHE A 77 -2.86 1.98 8.78
C PHE A 77 -2.67 1.17 7.48
N ILE A 78 -3.76 0.75 6.82
CA ILE A 78 -3.70 0.06 5.51
C ILE A 78 -2.99 0.93 4.48
N ALA A 79 -3.30 2.24 4.42
CA ALA A 79 -2.65 3.16 3.50
C ALA A 79 -1.13 3.24 3.75
N SER A 80 -0.72 3.27 5.01
CA SER A 80 0.70 3.29 5.40
C SER A 80 1.40 1.99 5.01
N LEU A 81 0.74 0.84 5.19
CA LEU A 81 1.27 -0.46 4.75
C LEU A 81 1.42 -0.50 3.22
N LYS A 82 0.39 -0.11 2.46
CA LYS A 82 0.43 -0.12 0.98
C LYS A 82 1.48 0.84 0.39
N ALA A 83 1.83 1.91 1.11
CA ALA A 83 2.91 2.81 0.72
C ALA A 83 4.31 2.27 1.06
N THR A 84 4.40 1.18 1.82
CA THR A 84 5.66 0.60 2.30
C THR A 84 6.00 -0.65 1.51
N THR A 85 7.21 -0.72 0.96
CA THR A 85 7.74 -1.99 0.42
C THR A 85 8.35 -2.79 1.57
N PRO A 86 7.82 -3.98 1.94
CA PRO A 86 8.35 -4.75 3.06
C PRO A 86 9.72 -5.37 2.73
N PRO A 87 10.52 -5.77 3.73
CA PRO A 87 11.61 -6.72 3.53
C PRO A 87 11.11 -7.97 2.79
N ALA A 88 11.93 -8.54 1.91
CA ALA A 88 11.50 -9.60 0.98
C ALA A 88 10.93 -10.85 1.68
N ASP A 89 11.45 -11.19 2.86
CA ASP A 89 10.99 -12.32 3.67
C ASP A 89 9.68 -12.04 4.44
N LEU A 90 9.18 -10.81 4.39
CA LEU A 90 7.94 -10.37 5.00
C LEU A 90 6.80 -10.14 4.00
N ASP A 91 7.01 -10.30 2.69
CA ASP A 91 5.99 -9.99 1.67
C ASP A 91 4.67 -10.73 1.91
N SER A 92 4.72 -12.06 2.12
CA SER A 92 3.53 -12.86 2.43
C SER A 92 2.81 -12.41 3.70
N PHE A 93 3.56 -12.05 4.75
CA PHE A 93 2.98 -11.52 5.99
C PHE A 93 2.37 -10.14 5.77
N HIS A 94 3.03 -9.28 5.00
CA HIS A 94 2.58 -7.93 4.68
C HIS A 94 1.23 -7.97 3.95
N GLN A 95 1.11 -8.80 2.91
CA GLN A 95 -0.15 -8.99 2.19
C GLN A 95 -1.25 -9.58 3.08
N ALA A 96 -0.90 -10.56 3.93
CA ALA A 96 -1.85 -11.13 4.88
C ALA A 96 -2.34 -10.10 5.92
N LEU A 97 -1.46 -9.23 6.41
CA LEU A 97 -1.81 -8.16 7.34
C LEU A 97 -2.72 -7.12 6.70
N ILE A 98 -2.42 -6.69 5.47
CA ILE A 98 -3.30 -5.77 4.72
C ILE A 98 -4.69 -6.37 4.57
N ARG A 99 -4.79 -7.61 4.07
CA ARG A 99 -6.09 -8.28 3.92
C ARG A 99 -6.84 -8.40 5.25
N TYR A 100 -6.14 -8.79 6.31
CA TYR A 100 -6.71 -8.90 7.66
C TYR A 100 -7.34 -7.59 8.13
N LEU A 101 -6.67 -6.45 7.89
CA LEU A 101 -7.17 -5.13 8.23
C LEU A 101 -8.33 -4.71 7.32
N GLU A 102 -8.23 -4.93 6.00
CA GLU A 102 -9.27 -4.60 5.02
C GLU A 102 -10.61 -5.29 5.34
N GLU A 103 -10.57 -6.58 5.68
CA GLU A 103 -11.75 -7.36 6.07
C GLU A 103 -12.41 -6.85 7.36
N SER A 104 -11.68 -6.13 8.19
CA SER A 104 -12.18 -5.58 9.44
C SER A 104 -12.67 -4.13 9.33
N VAL A 105 -12.56 -3.47 8.17
CA VAL A 105 -13.04 -2.08 8.03
C VAL A 105 -14.56 -1.97 8.28
N SER A 106 -15.34 -2.97 7.85
CA SER A 106 -16.80 -3.00 8.06
C SER A 106 -17.22 -3.35 9.49
N ASP A 107 -16.33 -4.01 10.25
CA ASP A 107 -16.53 -4.35 11.66
C ASP A 107 -15.20 -4.11 12.42
N PRO A 108 -14.89 -2.85 12.73
CA PRO A 108 -13.55 -2.43 13.17
C PRO A 108 -13.15 -2.96 14.54
N THR A 109 -14.12 -3.34 15.38
CA THR A 109 -13.86 -3.91 16.71
C THR A 109 -13.53 -5.40 16.64
N SER A 110 -13.82 -6.09 15.52
CA SER A 110 -13.48 -7.50 15.30
C SER A 110 -11.98 -7.80 15.46
N LEU A 111 -11.11 -6.81 15.24
CA LEU A 111 -9.66 -6.95 15.37
C LEU A 111 -9.21 -7.29 16.80
N VAL A 112 -10.06 -7.05 17.81
CA VAL A 112 -9.77 -7.38 19.22
C VAL A 112 -9.94 -8.87 19.50
N THR A 113 -10.78 -9.57 18.72
CA THR A 113 -11.10 -10.99 18.93
C THR A 113 -10.53 -11.90 17.84
N ARG A 114 -10.29 -11.36 16.64
CA ARG A 114 -9.71 -12.13 15.54
C ARG A 114 -8.21 -12.34 15.76
N LYS A 115 -7.75 -13.55 15.42
CA LYS A 115 -6.31 -13.86 15.43
C LYS A 115 -5.62 -13.12 14.30
N ARG A 116 -4.68 -12.26 14.66
CA ARG A 116 -3.81 -11.56 13.72
C ARG A 116 -2.85 -12.53 13.02
N PRO A 117 -2.55 -12.36 11.72
CA PRO A 117 -1.46 -13.08 11.06
C PRO A 117 -0.13 -12.82 11.77
N GLN A 118 0.78 -13.80 11.71
CA GLN A 118 2.12 -13.70 12.30
C GLN A 118 3.16 -13.99 11.22
N PRO A 119 4.31 -13.30 11.23
CA PRO A 119 5.41 -13.64 10.34
C PRO A 119 6.03 -14.99 10.75
N PRO A 120 6.86 -15.60 9.88
CA PRO A 120 7.61 -16.80 10.22
C PRO A 120 8.44 -16.60 11.48
N GLU A 121 8.58 -17.64 12.30
CA GLU A 121 9.18 -17.56 13.65
C GLU A 121 10.55 -16.87 13.67
N LYS A 122 11.47 -17.26 12.78
CA LYS A 122 12.81 -16.65 12.70
C LYS A 122 12.77 -15.16 12.39
N VAL A 123 11.84 -14.74 11.52
CA VAL A 123 11.67 -13.34 11.15
C VAL A 123 11.04 -12.58 12.32
N ARG A 124 10.06 -13.20 12.98
CA ARG A 124 9.41 -12.66 14.18
C ARG A 124 10.43 -12.38 15.29
N GLU A 125 11.33 -13.32 15.59
CA GLU A 125 12.40 -13.14 16.58
C GLU A 125 13.34 -12.00 16.20
N ARG A 126 13.72 -11.91 14.92
CA ARG A 126 14.55 -10.82 14.40
C ARG A 126 13.89 -9.45 14.60
N LEU A 127 12.59 -9.35 14.29
CA LEU A 127 11.82 -8.13 14.47
C LEU A 127 11.64 -7.79 15.95
N ALA A 128 11.31 -8.78 16.79
CA ALA A 128 11.15 -8.60 18.23
C ALA A 128 12.42 -8.05 18.90
N ALA A 129 13.61 -8.53 18.50
CA ALA A 129 14.88 -8.03 19.00
C ALA A 129 15.14 -6.54 18.67
N LYS A 130 14.45 -6.01 17.67
CA LYS A 130 14.57 -4.64 17.19
C LYS A 130 13.45 -3.72 17.66
N GLU A 131 12.35 -4.24 18.24
CA GLU A 131 11.25 -3.40 18.72
C GLU A 131 11.72 -2.34 19.72
N ALA A 132 12.67 -2.67 20.61
CA ALA A 132 13.20 -1.74 21.61
C ALA A 132 14.00 -0.57 21.03
N THR A 133 14.49 -0.69 19.78
CA THR A 133 15.23 0.39 19.11
C THR A 133 14.31 1.32 18.31
N VAL A 134 13.02 1.00 18.23
CA VAL A 134 12.01 1.74 17.48
C VAL A 134 11.08 2.47 18.45
N SER A 135 11.12 3.80 18.45
CA SER A 135 10.36 4.66 19.37
C SER A 135 8.84 4.46 19.32
N GLU A 136 8.32 4.08 18.16
CA GLU A 136 6.90 3.86 17.90
C GLU A 136 6.40 2.55 18.52
N CYS A 137 7.29 1.60 18.77
CA CYS A 137 7.00 0.29 19.37
C CYS A 137 6.96 0.37 20.91
N THR A 138 6.13 1.26 21.45
CA THR A 138 5.99 1.41 22.90
C THR A 138 4.89 0.50 23.47
N LYS A 139 5.24 -0.24 24.55
CA LYS A 139 4.35 -1.04 25.42
C LYS A 139 3.66 -2.28 24.83
N ALA A 140 3.55 -2.42 23.52
CA ALA A 140 3.01 -3.62 22.87
C ALA A 140 4.16 -4.38 22.22
N HIS A 141 4.58 -5.48 22.83
CA HIS A 141 5.44 -6.44 22.17
C HIS A 141 4.65 -7.13 21.06
N TYR A 142 4.69 -6.56 19.86
CA TYR A 142 3.82 -6.97 18.76
C TYR A 142 4.18 -8.37 18.27
N PHE A 143 5.46 -8.70 18.36
CA PHE A 143 6.03 -9.95 17.86
C PHE A 143 6.48 -10.91 18.97
N VAL A 144 6.34 -10.57 20.25
CA VAL A 144 6.63 -11.51 21.35
C VAL A 144 5.41 -12.39 21.58
N VAL A 145 5.64 -13.70 21.61
CA VAL A 145 4.65 -14.70 22.06
C VAL A 145 4.70 -14.76 23.58
N GLU A 146 3.56 -14.63 24.23
CA GLU A 146 3.35 -15.24 25.54
C GLU A 146 3.34 -16.77 25.42
#